data_AF-A0A497DJK6-F1
#
_entry.id   AF-A0A497DJK6-F1
#
_cell.length_a   1.000
_cell.length_b   1.000
_cell.length_c   1.000
_cell.angle_alpha   90.00
_cell.angle_beta   90.00
_cell.angle_gamma   90.00
#
_symmetry.space_group_name_H-M   'P 1'
#
loop_
_entity.id
_entity.type
_entity.pdbx_description
1 polymer ?
#
loop_
_entity_poly.entity_id
_entity_poly.type
_entity_poly.pdbx_seq_one_letter_code
_entity_poly.pdbx_strand_id
1 'polypeptide(L)'
;MKLKLTASIKKEFLLLIRDRAGLAMLFIMPIALVLIMTLLQDSSFRMLEEKKLPVIILNHDDDVFGKNIVEGLSQSDFFEITRFDGTKTGLKEEVAAGNYLIGIVIKKGATTSIRKNLNK
;
A
#
# COMPACT_ATOMS: atom_id res chain seq x y z
N MET A 1 -41.95 20.79 37.44
CA MET A 1 -41.49 20.02 36.25
C MET A 1 -39.97 19.91 36.18
N LYS A 2 -39.21 21.01 36.30
CA LYS A 2 -37.72 21.03 36.24
C LYS A 2 -37.01 20.11 37.25
N LEU A 3 -37.46 20.05 38.52
CA LEU A 3 -36.86 19.16 39.53
C LEU A 3 -37.03 17.66 39.23
N LYS A 4 -38.14 17.27 38.59
CA LYS A 4 -38.38 15.86 38.22
C LYS A 4 -37.42 15.43 37.11
N LEU A 5 -37.15 16.32 36.15
CA LEU A 5 -36.24 16.05 35.04
C LEU A 5 -34.80 15.88 35.54
N THR A 6 -34.31 16.79 36.39
CA THR A 6 -32.95 16.68 36.94
C THR A 6 -32.78 15.47 37.84
N ALA A 7 -33.81 15.12 38.62
CA ALA A 7 -33.82 13.90 39.42
C ALA A 7 -33.79 12.63 38.55
N SER A 8 -34.54 12.59 37.45
CA SER A 8 -34.48 11.48 36.49
C SER A 8 -33.11 11.36 35.83
N ILE A 9 -32.51 12.45 35.36
CA ILE A 9 -31.17 12.43 34.77
C ILE A 9 -30.15 11.89 35.77
N LYS A 10 -30.20 12.33 37.03
CA LYS A 10 -29.30 11.84 38.08
C LYS A 10 -29.49 10.34 38.32
N LYS A 11 -30.74 9.84 38.29
CA LYS A 11 -31.04 8.41 38.47
C LYS A 11 -30.45 7.58 37.33
N GLU A 12 -30.69 7.98 36.08
CA GLU A 12 -30.15 7.26 34.91
C GLU A 12 -28.62 7.30 34.86
N PHE A 13 -28.01 8.44 35.22
CA PHE A 13 -26.55 8.56 35.29
C PHE A 13 -25.93 7.63 36.35
N LEU A 14 -26.55 7.54 37.54
CA LEU A 14 -26.14 6.60 38.58
C LEU A 14 -26.36 5.14 38.16
N LEU A 15 -27.43 4.87 37.41
CA LEU A 15 -27.71 3.54 36.85
C LEU A 15 -26.61 3.12 35.86
N LEU A 16 -26.23 4.02 34.96
CA LEU A 16 -25.14 3.82 33.98
C LEU A 16 -23.80 3.58 34.67
N ILE A 17 -23.43 4.36 35.70
CA ILE A 17 -22.18 4.15 36.46
C ILE A 17 -22.17 2.79 37.17
N ARG A 18 -23.34 2.32 37.62
CA ARG A 18 -23.46 1.02 38.28
C ARG A 18 -23.43 -0.15 37.29
N ASP A 19 -23.83 0.07 36.04
CA ASP A 19 -23.71 -0.91 34.97
C ASP A 19 -22.28 -0.96 34.40
N ARG A 20 -21.40 -1.61 35.16
CA ARG A 20 -20.00 -1.80 34.77
C ARG A 20 -19.85 -2.62 33.50
N ALA A 21 -20.79 -3.53 33.19
CA ALA A 21 -20.72 -4.37 32.01
C ALA A 21 -21.05 -3.57 30.75
N GLY A 22 -22.11 -2.75 30.78
CA GLY A 22 -22.45 -1.82 29.70
C GLY A 22 -21.35 -0.81 29.43
N LEU A 23 -20.78 -0.20 30.48
CA LEU A 23 -19.64 0.70 30.35
C LEU A 23 -18.40 0.00 29.79
N ALA A 24 -18.09 -1.23 30.25
CA ALA A 24 -16.97 -1.99 29.73
C ALA A 24 -17.14 -2.29 28.23
N MET A 25 -18.32 -2.73 27.79
CA MET A 25 -18.58 -3.01 26.37
C MET A 25 -18.41 -1.78 25.47
N LEU A 26 -18.78 -0.59 25.97
CA LEU A 26 -18.66 0.67 25.23
C LEU A 26 -17.21 1.02 24.85
N PHE A 27 -16.23 0.60 25.66
CA PHE A 27 -14.81 0.83 25.40
C PHE A 27 -14.08 -0.42 24.88
N ILE A 28 -14.36 -1.59 25.44
CA ILE A 28 -13.66 -2.83 25.09
C ILE A 28 -13.94 -3.23 23.64
N MET A 29 -15.18 -3.11 23.16
CA MET A 29 -15.53 -3.46 21.77
C MET A 29 -14.77 -2.61 20.74
N PRO A 30 -14.78 -1.25 20.79
CA PRO A 30 -14.02 -0.45 19.83
C PRO A 30 -12.49 -0.64 19.99
N ILE A 31 -11.96 -0.83 21.21
CA ILE A 31 -10.54 -1.12 21.41
C ILE A 31 -10.15 -2.46 20.77
N ALA A 32 -10.95 -3.51 21.00
CA ALA A 32 -10.71 -4.82 20.42
C ALA A 32 -10.75 -4.77 18.89
N LEU A 33 -11.71 -4.04 18.31
CA LEU A 33 -11.79 -3.85 16.86
C LEU A 33 -10.52 -3.19 16.29
N VAL A 34 -10.02 -2.14 16.94
CA VAL A 34 -8.79 -1.44 16.51
C VAL A 34 -7.57 -2.36 16.64
N LEU A 35 -7.45 -3.12 17.73
CA LEU A 35 -6.36 -4.08 17.93
C LEU A 35 -6.39 -5.20 16.88
N ILE A 36 -7.56 -5.76 16.60
CA ILE A 36 -7.72 -6.78 15.57
C ILE A 36 -7.37 -6.21 14.19
N MET A 37 -7.84 -5.01 13.86
CA MET A 37 -7.53 -4.35 12.59
C MET A 37 -6.04 -4.07 12.45
N THR A 38 -5.39 -3.57 13.49
CA THR A 38 -3.94 -3.31 13.45
C THR A 38 -3.14 -4.59 13.26
N LEU A 39 -3.48 -5.69 13.95
CA LEU A 39 -2.79 -6.98 13.77
C LEU A 39 -3.04 -7.60 12.37
N LEU A 40 -4.29 -7.56 11.89
CA LEU A 40 -4.64 -8.04 10.56
C LEU A 40 -3.98 -7.21 9.46
N GLN A 41 -4.03 -5.88 9.60
CA GLN A 41 -3.40 -4.97 8.65
C GLN A 41 -1.90 -5.08 8.69
N ASP A 42 -1.26 -5.25 9.86
CA ASP A 42 0.19 -5.45 9.97
C ASP A 42 0.61 -6.73 9.24
N SER A 43 -0.12 -7.85 9.37
CA SER A 43 0.18 -9.06 8.59
C SER A 43 -0.01 -8.88 7.08
N SER A 44 -1.02 -8.13 6.64
CA SER A 44 -1.30 -7.87 5.23
C SER A 44 -0.30 -6.87 4.62
N PHE A 45 0.11 -5.85 5.38
CA PHE A 45 1.14 -4.89 5.00
C PHE A 45 2.52 -5.53 5.00
N ARG A 46 2.89 -6.31 6.02
CA ARG A 46 4.15 -7.06 6.05
C ARG A 46 4.22 -8.08 4.91
N MET A 47 3.10 -8.69 4.50
CA MET A 47 3.08 -9.53 3.30
C MET A 47 3.31 -8.75 1.99
N LEU A 48 2.95 -7.46 1.92
CA LEU A 48 3.30 -6.57 0.81
C LEU A 48 4.75 -6.06 0.91
N GLU A 49 5.27 -5.91 2.13
CA GLU A 49 6.64 -5.45 2.42
C GLU A 49 7.68 -6.57 2.19
N GLU A 50 7.36 -7.82 2.52
CA GLU A 50 8.23 -8.98 2.31
C GLU A 50 8.12 -9.56 0.89
N LYS A 51 6.98 -9.40 0.20
CA LYS A 51 6.85 -9.73 -1.23
C LYS A 51 7.18 -8.51 -2.07
N LYS A 52 8.48 -8.30 -2.30
CA LYS A 52 8.95 -7.40 -3.34
C LYS A 52 8.18 -7.68 -4.63
N LEU A 53 7.59 -6.65 -5.21
CA LEU A 53 6.79 -6.78 -6.42
C LEU A 53 7.72 -7.20 -7.57
N PRO A 54 7.53 -8.40 -8.18
CA PRO A 54 8.39 -8.85 -9.26
C PRO A 54 8.12 -8.01 -10.51
N VAL A 55 9.14 -7.26 -10.92
CA VAL A 55 9.13 -6.38 -12.10
C VAL A 55 10.15 -6.90 -13.11
N ILE A 56 9.73 -7.10 -14.35
CA ILE A 56 10.62 -7.44 -15.45
C ILE A 56 10.88 -6.22 -16.32
N ILE A 57 12.16 -5.92 -16.59
CA ILE A 57 12.57 -4.72 -17.32
C ILE A 57 13.33 -5.11 -18.59
N LEU A 58 12.83 -4.64 -19.73
CA LEU A 58 13.53 -4.66 -21.02
C LEU A 58 14.02 -3.24 -21.31
N ASN A 59 15.31 -3.02 -21.11
CA ASN A 59 15.93 -1.72 -21.36
C ASN A 59 16.65 -1.70 -22.72
N HIS A 60 16.15 -0.89 -23.66
CA HIS A 60 16.82 -0.61 -24.93
C HIS A 60 17.49 0.78 -24.97
N ASP A 61 17.50 1.51 -23.84
CA ASP A 61 18.12 2.83 -23.68
C ASP A 61 19.17 2.78 -22.55
N ASP A 62 20.43 2.57 -22.93
CA ASP A 62 21.57 2.52 -22.00
C ASP A 62 22.06 3.93 -21.56
N ASP A 63 21.31 4.96 -21.93
CA ASP A 63 21.57 6.35 -21.60
C ASP A 63 21.09 6.68 -20.17
N VAL A 64 21.47 7.85 -19.67
CA VAL A 64 21.36 8.27 -18.26
C VAL A 64 19.97 8.05 -17.66
N PHE A 65 18.91 8.27 -18.43
CA PHE A 65 17.53 8.09 -17.95
C PHE A 65 17.17 6.61 -17.67
N GLY A 66 17.57 5.70 -18.56
CA GLY A 66 17.30 4.27 -18.39
C GLY A 66 18.00 3.71 -17.16
N LYS A 67 19.25 4.13 -16.94
CA LYS A 67 20.02 3.75 -15.75
C LYS A 67 19.43 4.32 -14.47
N ASN A 68 19.07 5.61 -14.45
CA ASN A 68 18.47 6.23 -13.28
C ASN A 68 17.12 5.62 -12.89
N ILE A 69 16.30 5.19 -13.86
CA ILE A 69 15.05 4.49 -13.58
C ILE A 69 15.33 3.11 -12.97
N VAL A 70 16.23 2.33 -13.57
CA VAL A 70 16.55 0.99 -13.06
C VAL A 70 17.15 1.10 -11.65
N GLU A 71 18.02 2.07 -11.42
CA GLU A 71 18.65 2.31 -10.13
C GLU A 71 17.64 2.82 -9.09
N GLY A 72 16.80 3.78 -9.43
CA GLY A 72 15.75 4.29 -8.54
C GLY A 72 14.70 3.24 -8.18
N LEU A 73 14.35 2.36 -9.11
CA LEU A 73 13.47 1.22 -8.82
C LEU A 73 14.19 0.15 -7.98
N SER A 74 15.48 -0.10 -8.21
CA SER A 74 16.29 -1.09 -7.46
C SER A 74 16.57 -0.66 -6.03
N GLN A 75 16.65 0.66 -5.79
CA GLN A 75 16.87 1.23 -4.46
C GLN A 75 15.61 1.21 -3.59
N SER A 76 14.42 1.00 -4.17
CA SER A 76 13.22 0.83 -3.38
C SER A 76 13.13 -0.60 -2.87
N ASP A 77 12.84 -0.78 -1.57
CA ASP A 77 12.64 -2.11 -0.99
C ASP A 77 11.35 -2.80 -1.48
N PHE A 78 10.51 -2.10 -2.24
CA PHE A 78 9.21 -2.57 -2.73
C PHE A 78 9.27 -3.35 -4.06
N PHE A 79 10.32 -3.20 -4.87
CA PHE A 79 10.40 -3.82 -6.21
C PHE A 79 11.56 -4.84 -6.29
N GLU A 80 11.29 -6.00 -6.88
CA GLU A 80 12.31 -6.97 -7.27
C GLU A 80 12.49 -6.93 -8.78
N ILE A 81 13.65 -6.46 -9.23
CA ILE A 81 13.87 -6.16 -10.64
C ILE A 81 14.64 -7.29 -11.30
N THR A 82 14.05 -7.86 -12.34
CA THR A 82 14.71 -8.81 -13.24
C THR A 82 14.94 -8.16 -14.60
N ARG A 83 16.21 -8.13 -15.05
CA ARG A 83 16.54 -7.67 -16.40
C ARG A 83 16.23 -8.77 -17.41
N PHE A 84 15.60 -8.39 -18.50
CA PHE A 84 15.25 -9.29 -19.60
C PHE A 84 15.89 -8.80 -20.88
N ASP A 85 16.73 -9.63 -21.50
CA ASP A 85 17.46 -9.30 -22.74
C ASP A 85 16.77 -9.82 -24.00
N GLY A 86 15.48 -10.18 -23.90
CA GLY A 86 14.71 -10.73 -25.00
C GLY A 86 13.95 -9.69 -25.84
N THR A 87 12.92 -10.16 -26.55
CA THR A 87 12.07 -9.30 -27.39
C THR A 87 10.85 -8.80 -26.61
N LYS A 88 10.26 -7.68 -27.03
CA LYS A 88 9.03 -7.12 -26.44
C LYS A 88 7.89 -8.16 -26.32
N THR A 89 7.84 -9.12 -27.24
CA THR A 89 6.87 -10.23 -27.23
C THR A 89 7.11 -11.20 -26.07
N GLY A 90 8.35 -11.60 -25.83
CA GLY A 90 8.70 -12.49 -24.71
C GLY A 90 8.44 -11.86 -23.33
N LEU A 91 8.68 -10.56 -23.19
CA LEU A 91 8.32 -9.85 -21.94
C LEU A 91 6.80 -9.86 -21.68
N LYS A 92 6.00 -9.73 -22.74
CA LYS A 92 4.54 -9.77 -22.63
C LYS A 92 4.05 -11.16 -22.23
N GLU A 93 4.70 -12.22 -22.70
CA GLU A 93 4.40 -13.60 -22.33
C GLU A 93 4.74 -13.86 -20.85
N GLU A 94 5.88 -13.37 -20.37
CA GLU A 94 6.29 -13.51 -18.95
C GLU A 94 5.32 -12.79 -17.98
N VAL A 95 4.80 -11.63 -18.39
CA VAL A 95 3.75 -10.93 -17.62
C VAL A 95 2.40 -11.66 -17.74
N ALA A 96 2.05 -12.18 -18.92
CA ALA A 96 0.80 -12.91 -19.14
C ALA A 96 0.79 -14.28 -18.43
N ALA A 97 1.96 -14.91 -18.25
CA ALA A 97 2.14 -16.13 -17.48
C ALA A 97 2.00 -15.93 -15.96
N GLY A 98 2.02 -14.67 -15.50
CA GLY A 98 1.91 -14.32 -14.08
C GLY A 98 3.22 -14.46 -13.29
N ASN A 99 4.34 -14.72 -13.96
CA ASN A 99 5.66 -14.78 -13.33
C ASN A 99 6.11 -13.39 -12.81
N TYR A 100 5.68 -12.34 -13.50
CA TYR A 100 5.94 -10.95 -13.13
C TYR A 100 4.65 -10.14 -13.15
N LEU A 101 4.45 -9.29 -12.14
CA LEU A 101 3.23 -8.46 -12.03
C LEU A 101 3.29 -7.25 -12.96
N ILE A 102 4.50 -6.74 -13.24
CA ILE A 102 4.72 -5.52 -14.01
C ILE A 102 5.85 -5.74 -15.01
N GLY A 103 5.62 -5.37 -16.28
CA GLY A 103 6.64 -5.34 -17.32
C GLY A 103 6.93 -3.90 -17.77
N ILE A 104 8.18 -3.46 -17.68
CA ILE A 104 8.62 -2.13 -18.10
C ILE A 104 9.47 -2.25 -19.38
N VAL A 105 9.08 -1.51 -20.42
CA VAL A 105 9.84 -1.44 -21.67
C VAL A 105 10.36 -0.02 -21.87
N ILE A 106 11.67 0.15 -21.79
CA ILE A 106 12.33 1.42 -22.08
C ILE A 106 12.78 1.39 -23.54
N LYS A 107 12.15 2.23 -24.37
CA LYS A 107 12.48 2.33 -25.80
C LYS A 107 13.77 3.15 -25.99
N LYS A 108 14.57 2.79 -26.99
CA LYS A 108 15.76 3.55 -27.42
C LYS A 108 15.40 5.02 -27.69
N GLY A 109 16.10 5.97 -27.04
CA GLY A 109 15.86 7.41 -27.20
C GLY A 109 14.74 8.00 -26.35
N ALA A 110 14.31 7.32 -25.28
CA ALA A 110 13.39 7.87 -24.28
C ALA A 110 13.96 9.13 -23.64
N THR A 111 15.27 9.14 -23.38
CA THR A 111 16.02 10.30 -22.84
C THR A 111 15.84 11.56 -23.69
N THR A 112 15.99 11.44 -25.01
CA THR A 112 15.86 12.56 -25.96
C THR A 112 14.44 13.08 -26.05
N SER A 113 13.44 12.19 -25.90
CA SER A 113 12.02 12.53 -25.96
C SER A 113 11.53 13.26 -24.71
N ILE A 114 12.02 12.86 -23.53
CA ILE A 114 11.75 13.56 -22.26
C ILE A 114 12.43 14.93 -22.26
N ARG A 115 13.72 15.00 -22.65
CA ARG A 115 14.48 16.27 -22.68
C ARG A 115 13.87 17.29 -23.64
N LYS A 116 13.26 16.85 -24.74
CA LYS A 116 12.54 17.72 -25.70
C LYS A 116 11.22 18.27 -25.15
N ASN A 117 10.55 17.57 -24.23
CA ASN A 117 9.30 18.02 -23.62
C ASN A 117 9.52 18.89 -22.37
N LEU A 118 10.67 18.77 -21.69
CA LEU A 118 11.01 19.64 -20.55
C LEU A 118 11.50 21.03 -20.98
N ASN A 119 11.92 21.18 -22.24
CA ASN A 119 12.42 22.43 -22.82
C ASN A 119 11.37 23.17 -23.68
N LYS A 120 10.08 22.89 -23.45
CA LYS A 120 8.94 23.51 -24.14
C LYS A 120 8.05 24.19 -23.11
#